data_AF-A0A8J4FYM2-F1
#
_entry.id   AF-A0A8J4FYM2-F1
#
_cell.length_a   1.000
_cell.length_b   1.000
_cell.length_c   1.000
_cell.angle_alpha   90.00
_cell.angle_beta   90.00
_cell.angle_gamma   90.00
#
_symmetry.space_group_name_H-M   'P 1'
#
loop_
_entity.id
_entity.type
_entity.pdbx_description
1 polymer ?
#
loop_
_entity_poly.entity_id
_entity_poly.type
_entity_poly.pdbx_seq_one_letter_code
_entity_poly.pdbx_strand_id
1 'polypeptide(L)'
;MREGPQVRRVGDAVLLDLSEVLEGGETVFKKEGLQDTHTHTGQIRFIEDWRNCDDGSFKYMPRIMGDAVLFWGTKPNGDIDPHALHGGCPIKRGEKWVATKWIRSKGARGY
;
A
#
# COMPACT_ATOMS: atom_id res chain seq x y z
N MET A 1 4.31 11.13 -5.64
CA MET A 1 3.80 10.23 -6.71
C MET A 1 2.34 10.59 -6.98
N ARG A 2 1.94 10.87 -8.23
CA ARG A 2 0.55 11.22 -8.59
C ARG A 2 -0.10 10.04 -9.31
N GLU A 3 -0.48 8.98 -8.60
CA GLU A 3 -1.24 7.88 -9.20
C GLU A 3 -2.47 7.53 -8.35
N GLY A 4 -3.63 7.41 -9.00
CA GLY A 4 -4.84 6.86 -8.40
C GLY A 4 -4.76 5.33 -8.23
N PRO A 5 -5.80 4.69 -7.67
CA PRO A 5 -5.80 3.26 -7.38
C PRO A 5 -5.53 2.43 -8.63
N GLN A 6 -4.58 1.50 -8.53
CA GLN A 6 -4.08 0.71 -9.66
C GLN A 6 -4.79 -0.65 -9.71
N VAL A 7 -5.88 -0.73 -10.46
CA VAL A 7 -6.79 -1.90 -10.45
C VAL A 7 -6.24 -3.12 -11.22
N ARG A 8 -5.17 -2.96 -12.01
CA ARG A 8 -4.68 -4.00 -12.95
C ARG A 8 -3.47 -4.81 -12.46
N ARG A 9 -3.01 -4.60 -11.22
CA ARG A 9 -1.87 -5.30 -10.64
C ARG A 9 -2.37 -6.25 -9.55
N VAL A 10 -2.76 -7.46 -9.96
CA VAL A 10 -3.14 -8.54 -9.05
C VAL A 10 -1.86 -9.32 -8.71
N GLY A 11 -1.33 -9.09 -7.52
CA GLY A 11 -0.12 -9.76 -7.03
C GLY A 11 0.36 -9.17 -5.72
N ASP A 12 1.11 -9.98 -4.97
CA ASP A 12 1.77 -9.54 -3.74
C ASP A 12 2.89 -8.57 -4.10
N ALA A 13 3.21 -7.66 -3.20
CA ALA A 13 4.21 -6.64 -3.48
C ALA A 13 5.20 -6.49 -2.34
N VAL A 14 6.47 -6.31 -2.72
CA VAL A 14 7.54 -5.84 -1.84
C VAL A 14 7.87 -4.41 -2.24
N LEU A 15 7.86 -3.51 -1.27
CA LEU A 15 8.42 -2.16 -1.42
C LEU A 15 9.74 -2.12 -0.65
N LEU A 16 10.82 -1.87 -1.39
CA LEU A 16 12.17 -1.71 -0.84
C LEU A 16 12.56 -0.24 -0.91
N ASP A 17 12.94 0.32 0.23
CA ASP A 17 13.37 1.71 0.34
C ASP A 17 14.86 1.85 0.05
N LEU A 18 15.21 2.78 -0.84
CA LEU A 18 16.56 2.97 -1.38
C LEU A 18 17.18 4.32 -0.98
N SER A 19 16.50 5.10 -0.15
CA SER A 19 17.02 6.37 0.38
C SER A 19 16.55 6.63 1.81
N GLU A 20 17.29 7.48 2.51
CA GLU A 20 16.86 8.02 3.80
C GLU A 20 15.89 9.19 3.57
N VAL A 21 14.65 9.03 4.05
CA VAL A 21 13.64 10.09 3.98
C VAL A 21 13.69 10.93 5.25
N LEU A 22 13.82 12.25 5.10
CA LEU A 22 13.99 13.15 6.24
C LEU A 22 12.67 13.54 6.91
N GLU A 23 11.57 13.65 6.15
CA GLU A 23 10.23 13.92 6.68
C GLU A 23 9.11 13.53 5.70
N GLY A 24 8.09 12.84 6.19
CA GLY A 24 6.97 12.32 5.38
C GLY A 24 7.34 11.09 4.56
N GLY A 25 6.61 10.82 3.47
CA GLY A 25 6.92 9.70 2.57
C GLY A 25 6.52 8.32 3.09
N GLU A 26 5.63 8.25 4.09
CA GLU A 26 5.10 6.99 4.60
C GLU A 26 4.36 6.20 3.51
N THR A 27 4.40 4.87 3.61
CA THR A 27 3.47 4.00 2.88
C THR A 27 2.23 3.81 3.75
N VAL A 28 1.10 4.38 3.35
CA VAL A 28 -0.18 4.26 4.07
C VAL A 28 -0.99 3.11 3.53
N PHE A 29 -1.56 2.29 4.42
CA PHE A 29 -2.54 1.24 4.09
C PHE A 29 -3.90 1.71 4.59
N LYS A 30 -4.75 2.16 3.66
CA LYS A 30 -5.97 2.90 4.01
C LYS A 30 -7.07 2.04 4.62
N LYS A 31 -7.02 0.72 4.43
CA LYS A 31 -8.04 -0.22 4.90
C LYS A 31 -7.53 -1.21 5.95
N GLU A 32 -6.22 -1.26 6.19
CA GLU A 32 -5.60 -2.24 7.09
C GLU A 32 -5.94 -1.97 8.57
N GLY A 33 -6.39 -2.96 9.33
CA GLY A 33 -6.82 -2.75 10.72
C GLY A 33 -8.18 -2.08 10.90
N LEU A 34 -8.85 -1.68 9.81
CA LEU A 34 -10.29 -1.52 9.82
C LEU A 34 -10.89 -2.92 9.75
N GLN A 35 -11.71 -3.31 10.72
CA GLN A 35 -12.52 -4.52 10.53
C GLN A 35 -13.35 -4.36 9.25
N ASP A 36 -13.73 -5.46 8.60
CA ASP A 36 -14.87 -5.52 7.67
C ASP A 36 -16.21 -5.17 8.38
N THR A 37 -16.16 -4.34 9.42
CA THR A 37 -17.30 -3.67 9.97
C THR A 37 -17.78 -2.74 8.88
N HIS A 38 -18.86 -3.17 8.24
CA HIS A 38 -20.08 -2.37 8.36
C HIS A 38 -19.98 -1.63 9.68
N THR A 39 -19.62 -0.35 9.63
CA THR A 39 -19.81 0.56 10.76
C THR A 39 -21.21 0.28 11.32
N HIS A 40 -21.52 0.65 12.56
CA HIS A 40 -22.90 0.54 13.07
C HIS A 40 -23.96 1.30 12.20
N THR A 41 -23.53 1.91 11.09
CA THR A 41 -24.30 2.56 10.01
C THR A 41 -24.30 1.81 8.66
N GLY A 42 -23.68 0.63 8.52
CA GLY A 42 -23.71 -0.19 7.31
C GLY A 42 -22.85 0.30 6.13
N GLN A 43 -22.00 1.32 6.31
CA GLN A 43 -21.26 1.93 5.21
C GLN A 43 -19.85 1.32 5.07
N ILE A 44 -19.58 0.76 3.89
CA ILE A 44 -18.22 0.55 3.40
C ILE A 44 -17.50 1.90 3.51
N ARG A 45 -16.35 1.99 4.19
CA ARG A 45 -15.52 3.23 4.16
C ARG A 45 -15.06 3.48 2.73
N PHE A 46 -15.84 4.26 2.00
CA PHE A 46 -15.47 4.78 0.70
C PHE A 46 -14.37 5.81 0.91
N ILE A 47 -13.21 5.55 0.30
CA ILE A 47 -12.09 6.50 0.30
C ILE A 47 -12.40 7.51 -0.80
N GLU A 48 -12.85 8.69 -0.41
CA GLU A 48 -13.11 9.79 -1.34
C GLU A 48 -11.83 10.58 -1.62
N ASP A 49 -11.03 10.82 -0.58
CA ASP A 49 -9.75 11.51 -0.69
C ASP A 49 -8.57 10.53 -0.69
N TRP A 50 -8.10 10.22 -1.90
CA TRP A 50 -6.94 9.36 -2.12
C TRP A 50 -5.61 10.03 -1.77
N ARG A 51 -5.59 11.36 -1.60
CA ARG A 51 -4.37 12.13 -1.29
C ARG A 51 -4.19 12.34 0.20
N ASN A 52 -5.27 12.27 0.96
CA ASN A 52 -5.20 12.30 2.41
C ASN A 52 -4.38 11.09 2.88
N CYS A 53 -3.45 11.34 3.79
CA CYS A 53 -2.66 10.30 4.42
C CYS A 53 -3.08 10.03 5.85
N ASP A 54 -3.84 10.93 6.47
CA ASP A 54 -4.17 10.89 7.89
C ASP A 54 -5.47 10.11 8.18
N ASP A 55 -6.19 9.73 7.12
CA ASP A 55 -7.37 8.86 7.18
C ASP A 55 -7.06 7.37 7.09
N GLY A 56 -5.80 7.01 6.85
CA GLY A 56 -5.35 5.63 6.84
C GLY A 56 -5.17 5.08 8.26
N SER A 57 -5.57 3.83 8.45
CA SER A 57 -5.52 3.12 9.72
C SER A 57 -4.14 2.55 10.06
N PHE A 58 -3.30 2.30 9.05
CA PHE A 58 -1.91 1.86 9.24
C PHE A 58 -0.95 2.63 8.32
N LYS A 59 0.22 3.02 8.85
CA LYS A 59 1.30 3.67 8.11
C LYS A 59 2.62 2.98 8.39
N TYR A 60 3.36 2.67 7.33
CA TYR A 60 4.73 2.20 7.39
C TYR A 60 5.67 3.35 7.04
N MET A 61 6.59 3.67 7.96
CA MET A 61 7.69 4.60 7.72
C MET A 61 8.99 3.81 7.67
N PRO A 62 9.74 3.85 6.55
CA PRO A 62 11.04 3.20 6.46
C PRO A 62 11.99 3.79 7.50
N ARG A 63 12.66 2.94 8.29
CA ARG A 63 13.56 3.43 9.35
C ARG A 63 15.00 3.62 8.88
N ILE A 64 15.42 2.83 7.91
CA ILE A 64 16.77 2.84 7.34
C ILE A 64 16.70 2.60 5.83
N MET A 65 17.73 3.02 5.09
CA MET A 65 17.90 2.58 3.70
C MET A 65 18.06 1.06 3.64
N GLY A 66 17.34 0.41 2.73
CA GLY A 66 17.26 -1.04 2.60
C GLY A 66 16.16 -1.71 3.42
N ASP A 67 15.41 -0.93 4.23
CA ASP A 67 14.19 -1.42 4.88
C ASP A 67 13.14 -1.76 3.83
N ALA A 68 12.28 -2.74 4.13
CA ALA A 68 11.28 -3.22 3.19
C ALA A 68 9.98 -3.64 3.88
N VAL A 69 8.87 -3.44 3.17
CA VAL A 69 7.56 -3.97 3.54
C VAL A 69 7.06 -4.95 2.48
N LEU A 70 6.65 -6.13 2.93
CA LEU A 70 5.95 -7.14 2.13
C LEU A 70 4.49 -7.16 2.56
N PHE A 71 3.58 -7.16 1.59
CA PHE A 71 2.15 -7.35 1.82
C PHE A 71 1.53 -8.17 0.69
N TRP A 72 0.47 -8.89 1.03
CA TRP A 72 -0.25 -9.72 0.09
C TRP A 72 -1.37 -8.92 -0.58
N GLY A 73 -1.43 -8.96 -1.90
CA GLY A 73 -2.49 -8.31 -2.68
C GLY A 73 -3.74 -9.18 -2.79
N THR A 74 -3.64 -10.45 -2.38
CA THR A 74 -4.71 -11.44 -2.48
C THR A 74 -4.83 -12.26 -1.19
N LYS A 75 -6.07 -12.64 -0.87
CA LYS A 75 -6.39 -13.60 0.19
C LYS A 75 -5.93 -15.02 -0.22
N PRO A 76 -5.81 -15.99 0.71
CA PRO A 76 -5.41 -17.37 0.39
C PRO A 76 -6.31 -18.06 -0.65
N ASN A 77 -7.57 -17.63 -0.78
CA ASN A 77 -8.52 -18.15 -1.77
C ASN A 77 -8.34 -17.52 -3.18
N GLY A 78 -7.42 -16.56 -3.33
CA GLY A 78 -7.11 -15.87 -4.60
C GLY A 78 -7.91 -14.60 -4.86
N ASP A 79 -8.85 -14.22 -3.98
CA ASP A 79 -9.59 -12.96 -4.11
C ASP A 79 -8.69 -11.77 -3.79
N ILE A 80 -8.96 -10.61 -4.40
CA ILE A 80 -8.24 -9.37 -4.09
C ILE A 80 -8.46 -9.03 -2.61
N ASP A 81 -7.37 -8.74 -1.90
CA ASP A 81 -7.45 -8.28 -0.53
C ASP A 81 -7.66 -6.75 -0.50
N PRO A 82 -8.84 -6.25 -0.08
CA PRO A 82 -9.07 -4.81 0.01
C PRO A 82 -8.19 -4.13 1.07
N HIS A 83 -7.69 -4.85 2.09
CA HIS A 83 -6.83 -4.28 3.13
C HIS A 83 -5.44 -3.93 2.60
N ALA A 84 -5.00 -4.56 1.50
CA ALA A 84 -3.75 -4.28 0.80
C ALA A 84 -3.73 -2.93 0.05
N LEU A 85 -4.84 -2.18 0.06
CA LEU A 85 -4.93 -0.88 -0.57
C LEU A 85 -3.96 0.11 0.10
N HIS A 86 -2.90 0.45 -0.63
CA HIS A 86 -1.81 1.29 -0.15
C HIS A 86 -1.51 2.46 -1.08
N GLY A 87 -0.80 3.46 -0.54
CA GLY A 87 -0.31 4.61 -1.28
C GLY A 87 0.91 5.24 -0.60
N GLY A 88 1.61 6.09 -1.33
CA GLY A 88 2.74 6.87 -0.79
C GLY A 88 2.31 8.27 -0.38
N CYS A 89 2.64 8.65 0.85
CA CYS A 89 2.36 9.97 1.38
C CYS A 89 3.28 11.04 0.81
N PRO A 90 2.86 12.33 0.83
CA PRO A 90 3.72 13.43 0.41
C PRO A 90 5.03 13.43 1.19
N ILE A 91 6.14 13.58 0.47
CA ILE A 91 7.44 13.84 1.08
C ILE A 91 7.44 15.32 1.46
N LYS A 92 7.65 15.63 2.74
CA LYS A 92 7.74 17.01 3.24
C LYS A 92 9.16 17.55 3.12
N ARG A 93 10.16 16.68 3.30
CA ARG A 93 11.58 17.05 3.19
C ARG A 93 12.43 15.86 2.75
N GLY A 94 13.38 16.12 1.85
CA GLY A 94 14.28 15.12 1.27
C GLY A 94 13.69 14.45 0.04
N GLU A 95 14.15 13.23 -0.24
CA GLU A 95 13.67 12.41 -1.36
C GLU A 95 13.49 10.95 -0.94
N LYS A 96 12.52 10.29 -1.58
CA LYS A 96 12.20 8.88 -1.36
C LYS A 96 12.37 8.11 -2.67
N TRP A 97 13.33 7.19 -2.70
CA TRP A 97 13.53 6.22 -3.76
C TRP A 97 12.99 4.86 -3.31
N VAL A 98 12.15 4.24 -4.14
CA VAL A 98 11.53 2.93 -3.84
C VAL A 98 11.64 2.02 -5.05
N ALA A 99 11.98 0.76 -4.82
CA ALA A 99 11.80 -0.31 -5.79
C ALA A 99 10.58 -1.16 -5.40
N THR A 100 9.64 -1.34 -6.33
CA THR A 100 8.48 -2.23 -6.14
C THR A 100 8.69 -3.53 -6.91
N LYS A 101 8.67 -4.67 -6.21
CA LYS A 101 8.65 -6.00 -6.84
C LYS A 101 7.25 -6.59 -6.72
N TRP A 102 6.62 -6.84 -7.86
CA TRP A 102 5.37 -7.57 -7.95
C TRP A 102 5.63 -9.08 -8.04
N ILE A 103 4.98 -9.85 -7.18
CA ILE A 103 5.02 -11.30 -7.11
C ILE A 103 3.65 -11.83 -7.55
N ARG A 104 3.62 -12.71 -8.53
CA ARG A 104 2.38 -13.32 -9.04
C ARG A 104 2.23 -14.72 -8.46
N SER A 105 1.02 -15.06 -8.00
CA SER A 105 0.69 -16.39 -7.48
C SER A 105 0.77 -17.50 -8.54
N LYS A 106 0.61 -17.14 -9.82
CA LYS A 106 0.90 -18.00 -10.97
C LYS A 106 2.09 -17.43 -11.72
N GLY A 107 3.03 -18.30 -12.09
CA GLY A 107 4.13 -17.93 -12.97
C GLY A 107 3.60 -17.26 -14.25
N ALA A 108 4.34 -16.30 -14.80
CA ALA A 108 4.02 -15.77 -16.11
C ALA A 108 4.02 -16.96 -17.10
N ARG A 109 2.87 -17.29 -17.68
CA ARG A 109 2.85 -18.25 -18.80
C ARG A 109 3.62 -17.61 -19.94
N GLY A 110 4.72 -18.24 -20.34
CA GLY A 110 5.54 -17.82 -21.47
C GLY A 110 7.04 -17.90 -21.21
N TYR A 111 7.54 -19.14 -21.10
CA TYR A 111 8.69 -19.62 -21.87
C TYR A 111 8.32 -21.01 -22.40
#